data_AF-E1WTT8-F1
#
_entry.id   AF-E1WTT8-F1
#
_cell.length_a   1.000
_cell.length_b   1.000
_cell.length_c   1.000
_cell.angle_alpha   90.00
_cell.angle_beta   90.00
_cell.angle_gamma   90.00
#
_symmetry.space_group_name_H-M   'P 1'
#
loop_
_entity.id
_entity.type
_entity.pdbx_description
1 polymer ?
#
loop_
_entity_poly.entity_id
_entity_poly.type
_entity_poly.pdbx_seq_one_letter_code
_entity_poly.pdbx_strand_id
1 'polypeptide(L)' 'MKKLLCPQCKIAGMYVKNDQGERLLVYIAQDGTVVPKYPEIPIEGFDFTEVYCLGCSWHGSPKQLTRF' A
#
# COMPACT_ATOMS: atom_id res chain seq x y z
N MET A 1 8.30 9.93 8.45
CA MET A 1 7.96 9.92 7.00
C MET A 1 6.51 10.32 6.83
N LYS A 2 6.22 11.34 5.99
CA LYS A 2 4.84 11.64 5.59
C LYS A 2 4.36 10.57 4.60
N LYS A 3 3.11 10.13 4.73
CA LYS A 3 2.53 9.03 3.95
C LYS A 3 1.37 9.55 3.09
N LEU A 4 1.16 8.94 1.92
CA LEU A 4 -0.07 9.11 1.18
C LEU A 4 -1.21 8.31 1.85
N LEU A 5 -2.42 8.76 1.63
CA LEU A 5 -3.65 8.29 2.26
C LEU A 5 -4.61 7.73 1.24
N CYS A 6 -5.41 6.75 1.69
CA CYS A 6 -6.56 6.28 0.93
C CYS A 6 -7.44 7.45 0.49
N PRO A 7 -7.82 7.55 -0.80
CA PRO A 7 -8.68 8.64 -1.27
C PRO A 7 -10.05 8.64 -0.60
N GLN A 8 -10.55 7.47 -0.17
CA GLN A 8 -11.87 7.28 0.42
C GLN A 8 -11.90 7.51 1.94
N CYS A 9 -11.16 6.71 2.72
CA CYS A 9 -11.27 6.72 4.19
C CYS A 9 -10.10 7.41 4.91
N LYS A 10 -9.16 8.02 4.16
CA LYS A 10 -8.05 8.85 4.69
C LYS A 10 -7.08 8.17 5.67
N ILE A 11 -7.04 6.84 5.72
CA ILE A 11 -5.98 6.10 6.43
C ILE A 11 -4.75 5.90 5.55
N ALA A 12 -3.57 5.72 6.17
CA ALA A 12 -2.32 5.45 5.45
C ALA A 12 -2.01 3.95 5.28
N GLY A 13 -2.69 3.08 6.02
CA GLY A 13 -2.43 1.64 6.01
C GLY A 13 -2.91 1.00 4.71
N MET A 14 -2.00 0.37 3.98
CA MET A 14 -2.25 -0.33 2.73
C MET A 14 -1.67 -1.74 2.79
N TYR A 15 -2.05 -2.58 1.83
CA TYR A 15 -1.37 -3.84 1.57
C TYR A 15 -1.28 -4.11 0.06
N VAL A 16 -0.30 -4.91 -0.32
CA VAL A 16 -0.15 -5.49 -1.68
C VAL A 16 -0.42 -6.99 -1.61
N LYS A 17 -0.62 -7.63 -2.76
CA LYS A 17 -0.87 -9.07 -2.85
C LYS A 17 0.11 -9.76 -3.79
N ASN A 18 0.34 -11.04 -3.56
CA ASN A 18 0.94 -11.93 -4.56
C ASN A 18 -0.15 -12.74 -5.28
N ASP A 19 0.26 -13.62 -6.20
CA ASP A 19 -0.62 -14.50 -6.98
C ASP A 19 -1.36 -15.54 -6.11
N GLN A 20 -0.80 -15.89 -4.95
CA GLN A 20 -1.43 -16.77 -3.95
C GLN A 20 -2.47 -16.05 -3.07
N GLY A 21 -2.62 -14.73 -3.22
CA GLY A 21 -3.56 -13.93 -2.44
C GLY A 21 -3.09 -13.60 -1.02
N GLU A 22 -1.83 -13.87 -0.70
CA GLU A 22 -1.19 -13.41 0.53
C GLU A 22 -1.11 -11.89 0.55
N ARG A 23 -0.98 -11.29 1.74
CA ARG A 23 -1.02 -9.84 1.92
C ARG A 23 0.23 -9.36 2.62
N LEU A 24 0.92 -8.41 2.00
CA LEU A 24 2.05 -7.71 2.62
C LEU A 24 1.61 -6.30 3.00
N LEU A 25 1.73 -5.96 4.29
CA LEU A 25 1.41 -4.62 4.79
C LEU A 25 2.46 -3.60 4.32
N VAL A 26 1.98 -2.49 3.76
CA VAL A 26 2.83 -1.42 3.21
C VAL A 26 2.31 -0.03 3.60
N TYR A 27 3.18 0.95 3.44
CA TYR A 27 2.84 2.38 3.40
C TYR A 27 3.32 2.97 2.08
N ILE A 28 2.69 4.05 1.61
CA ILE A 28 3.15 4.78 0.43
C ILE A 28 3.74 6.10 0.91
N ALA A 29 5.01 6.33 0.59
CA ALA A 29 5.69 7.59 0.84
C ALA A 29 5.17 8.70 -0.09
N GLN A 30 5.41 9.97 0.24
CA GLN A 30 4.87 11.10 -0.53
C GLN A 30 5.35 11.20 -1.99
N ASP A 31 6.47 10.55 -2.30
CA ASP A 31 7.05 10.41 -3.64
C ASP A 31 6.42 9.24 -4.43
N GLY A 32 5.51 8.47 -3.82
CA GLY A 32 4.87 7.30 -4.41
C GLY A 32 5.59 5.99 -4.14
N THR A 33 6.71 6.00 -3.40
CA THR A 33 7.45 4.78 -3.07
C THR A 33 6.63 3.89 -2.14
N VAL A 34 6.44 2.62 -2.51
CA VAL A 34 5.80 1.62 -1.65
C VAL A 34 6.84 1.06 -0.70
N VAL A 35 6.57 1.17 0.60
CA VAL A 35 7.50 0.80 1.69
C VAL A 35 6.86 -0.30 2.53
N PRO A 36 7.45 -1.51 2.59
CA PRO A 36 7.02 -2.56 3.50
C PRO A 36 6.99 -2.07 4.95
N LYS A 37 5.93 -2.43 5.69
CA LYS A 37 5.84 -2.10 7.12
C LYS A 37 6.88 -2.86 7.95
N TYR A 38 7.20 -4.08 7.53
CA TYR A 38 8.12 -5.01 8.17
C TYR A 38 9.18 -5.43 7.15
N PRO A 39 10.35 -4.76 7.10
CA PRO A 39 11.41 -5.00 6.12
C PRO A 39 12.00 -6.41 6.15
N GLU A 40 11.83 -7.13 7.26
CA GLU A 40 12.26 -8.51 7.44
C GLU A 40 11.41 -9.53 6.68
N ILE A 41 10.21 -9.14 6.22
CA ILE A 41 9.32 -10.03 5.46
C ILE A 41 9.77 -10.08 4.00
N PRO A 42 9.95 -11.28 3.42
CA PRO A 42 10.24 -11.43 1.99
C PRO A 42 9.19 -10.72 1.13
N ILE A 43 9.67 -9.94 0.17
CA ILE A 43 8.82 -9.16 -0.74
C ILE A 43 8.74 -9.76 -2.14
N GLU A 44 9.48 -10.84 -2.40
CA GLU A 44 9.50 -11.52 -3.69
C GLU A 44 8.11 -12.09 -4.00
N GLY A 45 7.65 -11.91 -5.24
CA GLY A 45 6.32 -12.35 -5.69
C GLY A 45 5.15 -11.42 -5.40
N PHE A 46 5.33 -10.35 -4.61
CA PHE A 46 4.28 -9.34 -4.40
C PHE A 46 4.20 -8.34 -5.55
N ASP A 47 2.98 -7.98 -5.96
CA ASP A 47 2.72 -6.94 -6.94
C ASP A 47 2.62 -5.56 -6.27
N PHE A 48 3.59 -4.69 -6.54
CA PHE A 48 3.65 -3.33 -6.01
C PHE A 48 2.98 -2.28 -6.90
N THR A 49 2.38 -2.68 -8.02
CA THR A 49 1.70 -1.78 -8.95
C THR A 49 0.28 -1.43 -8.51
N GLU A 50 -0.35 -2.31 -7.72
CA GLU A 50 -1.66 -2.13 -7.13
C GLU A 50 -1.62 -2.26 -5.60
N VAL A 51 -2.26 -1.31 -4.91
CA VAL A 51 -2.37 -1.31 -3.45
C VAL A 51 -3.83 -1.35 -3.02
N TYR A 52 -4.06 -1.98 -1.88
CA TYR A 52 -5.38 -2.17 -1.30
C TYR A 52 -5.45 -1.47 0.06
N CYS A 53 -6.51 -0.71 0.29
CA CYS A 53 -6.75 -0.02 1.54
C CYS A 53 -7.11 -1.01 2.64
N LEU A 54 -6.41 -0.90 3.77
CA LEU A 54 -6.65 -1.75 4.94
C LEU A 54 -8.03 -1.50 5.59
N GLY A 55 -8.59 -0.29 5.42
CA GLY A 55 -9.81 0.13 6.11
C GLY A 55 -11.09 -0.03 5.29
N CYS A 56 -11.07 0.35 4.01
CA CYS A 56 -12.28 0.38 3.17
C CYS A 56 -12.18 -0.51 1.92
N SER A 57 -11.10 -1.28 1.76
CA SER A 57 -10.89 -2.17 0.62
C SER A 57 -10.80 -1.50 -0.75
N TRP A 58 -10.79 -0.16 -0.84
CA TRP A 58 -10.42 0.56 -2.07
C TRP A 58 -9.10 0.02 -2.60
N HIS A 59 -8.98 -0.15 -3.92
CA HIS A 59 -7.74 -0.55 -4.56
C HIS A 59 -7.46 0.28 -5.80
N GLY A 60 -6.19 0.39 -6.14
CA GLY A 60 -5.71 1.13 -7.30
C GLY A 60 -4.20 1.37 -7.25
N SER A 61 -3.70 2.16 -8.19
CA SER A 61 -2.29 2.51 -8.24
C SER A 61 -1.88 3.38 -7.04
N PRO A 62 -0.65 3.21 -6.50
CA PRO A 62 -0.08 4.13 -5.49
C PRO A 62 -0.18 5.62 -5.85
N LYS A 63 -0.16 5.94 -7.16
CA LYS A 63 -0.27 7.31 -7.68
C LYS A 63 -1.65 7.95 -7.48
N GLN A 64 -2.69 7.15 -7.21
CA GLN A 64 -4.06 7.61 -6.99
C GLN A 64 -4.36 7.94 -5.51
N LEU A 65 -3.40 7.68 -4.62
CA LEU A 65 -3.51 8.05 -3.21
C LEU A 65 -3.40 9.58 -3.03
N THR A 66 -3.96 10.07 -1.94
CA THR A 66 -4.05 11.52 -1.66
C THR A 66 -3.11 11.95 -0.55
N ARG A 67 -2.69 13.20 -0.54
CA ARG A 67 -2.06 13.82 0.64
C ARG A 67 -3.15 14.19 1.65
N PHE A 68 -2.75 14.44 2.90
CA PHE A 68 -3.62 15.13 3.87
C PHE A 68 -3.93 16.54 3.37
#